data_AF-A0A6N0X2Y7-F1
#
_entry.id   AF-A0A6N0X2Y7-F1
#
_cell.length_a   1.000
_cell.length_b   1.000
_cell.length_c   1.000
_cell.angle_alpha   90.00
_cell.angle_beta   90.00
_cell.angle_gamma   90.00
#
_symmetry.space_group_name_H-M   'P 1'
#
loop_
_entity.id
_entity.type
_entity.pdbx_description
1 polymer ?
#
loop_
_entity_poly.entity_id
_entity_poly.type
_entity_poly.pdbx_seq_one_letter_code
_entity_poly.pdbx_strand_id
1 'polypeptide(L)'
;MNLNGVDILVLIAVGGSALLGIKRGFVTEVLALFAWVAMVFALKFFHLPLAKVLAGIVGTASGAAVLAFALLAGVTYFLGRMVANAIGARVRSSAVGPIDRALGFGFGALKGLILSSLAFLLVVLVLDTIGGGRTHRPAWLTGARTYQLLNATSAGIADFVDRRRRGEPVFGTYVPSGNADDGA
;
A
#
# COMPACT_ATOMS: atom_id res chain seq x y z
N MET A 1 -15.19 27.44 2.57
CA MET A 1 -14.46 26.24 2.10
C MET A 1 -15.18 25.03 2.67
N ASN A 2 -16.03 24.32 1.89
CA ASN A 2 -16.75 23.15 2.40
C ASN A 2 -15.85 21.90 2.27
N LEU A 3 -15.35 21.41 3.40
CA LEU A 3 -14.68 20.10 3.48
C LEU A 3 -15.76 19.02 3.44
N ASN A 4 -15.62 18.05 2.54
CA ASN A 4 -16.50 16.89 2.47
C ASN A 4 -16.16 15.91 3.60
N GLY A 5 -17.09 15.03 3.99
CA GLY A 5 -16.87 14.04 5.06
C GLY A 5 -15.64 13.14 4.80
N VAL A 6 -15.36 12.83 3.53
CA VAL A 6 -14.14 12.10 3.13
C VAL A 6 -12.88 12.91 3.42
N ASP A 7 -12.88 14.21 3.14
CA ASP A 7 -11.73 15.09 3.40
C ASP A 7 -11.40 15.13 4.90
N ILE A 8 -12.44 15.22 5.75
CA ILE A 8 -12.30 15.22 7.21
C ILE A 8 -11.74 13.87 7.69
N LEU A 9 -12.26 12.75 7.18
CA LEU A 9 -11.76 11.42 7.55
C LEU A 9 -10.30 11.21 7.18
N VAL A 10 -9.90 11.63 5.97
CA VAL A 10 -8.50 11.55 5.53
C VAL A 10 -7.61 12.43 6.40
N LEU A 11 -8.03 13.67 6.72
CA LEU A 11 -7.28 14.55 7.60
C LEU A 11 -7.09 13.96 9.00
N ILE A 12 -8.14 13.36 9.57
CA ILE A 12 -8.06 12.67 10.87
C ILE A 12 -7.12 11.47 10.79
N ALA A 13 -7.21 10.65 9.74
CA ALA A 13 -6.38 9.46 9.58
C ALA A 13 -4.90 9.81 9.39
N VAL A 14 -4.61 10.80 8.54
CA VAL A 14 -3.25 11.30 8.29
C VAL A 14 -2.70 11.99 9.53
N GLY A 15 -3.44 12.92 10.11
CA GLY A 15 -3.04 13.66 11.31
C GLY A 15 -2.83 12.73 12.51
N GLY A 16 -3.78 11.81 12.75
CA GLY A 16 -3.67 10.78 13.78
C GLY A 16 -2.45 9.88 13.57
N SER A 17 -2.19 9.45 12.33
CA SER A 17 -1.01 8.64 12.02
C SER A 17 0.29 9.40 12.20
N ALA A 18 0.31 10.70 11.90
CA ALA A 18 1.46 11.59 12.12
C ALA A 18 1.74 11.78 13.61
N LEU A 19 0.71 12.01 14.43
CA LEU A 19 0.84 12.10 15.89
C LEU A 19 1.33 10.77 16.51
N LEU A 20 0.81 9.63 16.03
CA LEU A 20 1.32 8.32 16.43
C LEU A 20 2.79 8.13 16.01
N GLY A 21 3.17 8.69 14.85
CA GLY A 21 4.53 8.75 14.34
C GLY A 21 5.48 9.53 15.25
N ILE A 22 5.05 10.68 15.80
CA ILE A 22 5.81 11.41 16.82
C ILE A 22 6.02 10.56 18.07
N LYS A 23 4.96 9.90 18.56
CA LYS A 23 5.02 9.09 19.79
C LYS A 23 5.96 7.89 19.64
N ARG A 24 5.95 7.25 18.46
CA ARG A 24 6.73 6.03 18.18
C ARG A 24 8.12 6.34 17.65
N GLY A 25 8.34 7.44 16.94
CA GLY A 25 9.62 7.73 16.30
C GLY A 25 9.86 6.94 15.02
N PHE A 26 10.67 7.50 14.12
CA PHE A 26 10.96 6.94 12.80
C PHE A 26 11.61 5.57 12.87
N VAL A 27 12.61 5.37 13.74
CA VAL A 27 13.35 4.10 13.83
C VAL A 27 12.43 2.94 14.22
N THR A 28 11.54 3.14 15.21
CA THR A 28 10.57 2.11 15.60
C THR A 28 9.61 1.78 14.46
N GLU A 29 9.23 2.77 13.65
CA GLU A 29 8.33 2.58 12.51
C GLU A 29 9.01 1.81 11.36
N VAL A 30 10.24 2.18 10.99
CA VAL A 30 11.02 1.49 9.96
C VAL A 30 11.34 0.06 10.37
N LEU A 31 11.76 -0.17 11.62
CA LEU A 31 12.00 -1.53 12.12
C LEU A 31 10.72 -2.37 12.18
N ALA A 32 9.55 -1.74 12.39
CA ALA A 32 8.28 -2.44 12.29
C ALA A 32 7.97 -2.91 10.87
N LEU A 33 8.31 -2.11 9.86
CA LEU A 33 8.22 -2.53 8.46
C LEU A 33 9.17 -3.69 8.16
N PHE A 34 10.41 -3.62 8.67
CA PHE A 34 11.34 -4.76 8.54
C PHE A 34 10.83 -6.03 9.22
N ALA A 35 10.17 -5.92 10.38
CA ALA A 35 9.52 -7.07 11.03
C ALA A 35 8.40 -7.67 10.14
N TRP A 36 7.64 -6.83 9.45
CA TRP A 36 6.63 -7.29 8.49
C TRP A 36 7.25 -7.97 7.27
N VAL A 37 8.35 -7.42 6.73
CA VAL A 37 9.12 -8.04 5.64
C VAL A 37 9.68 -9.41 6.08
N ALA A 38 10.29 -9.48 7.27
CA ALA A 38 10.79 -10.72 7.85
C ALA A 38 9.69 -11.76 8.03
N MET A 39 8.49 -11.35 8.45
CA MET A 39 7.32 -12.21 8.53
C MET A 39 6.93 -12.79 7.17
N VAL A 40 6.92 -11.98 6.10
CA VAL A 40 6.65 -12.47 4.74
C VAL A 40 7.68 -13.49 4.30
N PHE A 41 8.97 -13.26 4.56
CA PHE A 41 10.02 -14.23 4.28
C PHE A 41 9.88 -15.51 5.11
N ALA A 42 9.54 -15.39 6.39
CA ALA A 42 9.31 -16.54 7.26
C ALA A 42 8.17 -17.42 6.73
N LEU A 43 7.06 -16.80 6.33
CA LEU A 43 5.95 -17.50 5.67
C LEU A 43 6.38 -18.12 4.34
N LYS A 44 7.09 -17.37 3.48
CA LYS A 44 7.53 -17.86 2.17
C LYS A 44 8.38 -19.12 2.26
N PHE A 45 9.30 -19.20 3.22
CA PHE A 45 10.27 -20.30 3.30
C PHE A 45 9.86 -21.42 4.26
N PHE A 46 9.16 -21.10 5.34
CA PHE A 46 8.91 -22.07 6.42
C PHE A 46 7.45 -22.52 6.53
N HIS A 47 6.50 -21.91 5.81
CA HIS A 47 5.09 -22.29 5.92
C HIS A 47 4.84 -23.76 5.54
N LEU A 48 5.30 -24.20 4.37
CA LEU A 48 5.11 -25.57 3.89
C LEU A 48 5.82 -26.61 4.79
N PRO A 49 7.12 -26.46 5.13
CA PRO A 49 7.79 -27.38 6.04
C PRO A 49 7.09 -27.48 7.40
N LEU A 50 6.71 -26.35 7.99
CA LEU A 50 6.07 -26.34 9.31
C LEU A 50 4.65 -26.94 9.25
N ALA A 51 3.87 -26.66 8.21
CA ALA A 51 2.55 -27.25 8.02
C ALA A 51 2.61 -28.78 7.90
N LYS A 52 3.64 -29.33 7.25
CA LYS A 52 3.84 -30.78 7.16
C LYS A 52 4.12 -31.41 8.53
N VAL A 53 4.97 -30.78 9.34
CA VAL A 53 5.26 -31.25 10.71
C VAL A 53 4.00 -31.20 11.57
N LEU A 54 3.21 -30.13 11.45
CA LEU A 54 1.97 -29.95 12.22
C LEU A 54 0.81 -30.83 11.75
N ALA A 55 0.85 -31.37 10.52
CA ALA A 55 -0.21 -32.22 9.98
C ALA A 55 -0.47 -33.44 10.86
N GLY A 56 0.59 -34.05 11.40
CA GLY A 56 0.47 -35.19 12.32
C GLY A 56 -0.12 -34.85 13.69
N ILE A 57 0.03 -33.60 14.14
CA ILE A 57 -0.45 -33.13 15.44
C ILE A 57 -1.91 -32.67 15.35
N VAL A 58 -2.26 -31.95 14.27
CA VAL A 58 -3.59 -31.35 14.08
C VAL A 58 -4.58 -32.34 13.45
N GLY A 59 -4.09 -33.39 12.78
CA GLY A 59 -4.92 -34.41 12.13
C GLY A 59 -5.59 -33.97 10.83
N THR A 60 -5.47 -32.70 10.43
CA THR A 60 -5.97 -32.19 9.14
C THR A 60 -4.93 -31.30 8.47
N ALA A 61 -4.82 -31.40 7.14
CA ALA A 61 -3.90 -30.58 6.35
C ALA A 61 -4.24 -29.08 6.43
N SER A 62 -5.53 -28.74 6.33
CA SER A 62 -6.00 -27.35 6.41
C SER A 62 -5.75 -26.75 7.79
N GLY A 63 -6.04 -27.48 8.88
CA GLY A 63 -5.79 -27.01 10.24
C GLY A 63 -4.30 -26.79 10.50
N ALA A 64 -3.45 -27.70 10.04
CA ALA A 64 -2.01 -27.57 10.15
C ALA A 64 -1.46 -26.38 9.35
N ALA A 65 -1.98 -26.11 8.15
CA ALA A 65 -1.59 -24.96 7.34
C ALA A 65 -1.97 -23.62 8.00
N VAL A 66 -3.16 -23.54 8.60
CA VAL A 66 -3.62 -22.36 9.35
C VAL A 66 -2.77 -22.16 10.61
N LEU A 67 -2.50 -23.23 11.36
CA LEU A 67 -1.66 -23.16 12.56
C LEU A 67 -0.21 -22.75 12.22
N ALA A 68 0.37 -23.31 11.16
CA ALA A 68 1.69 -22.93 10.68
C ALA A 68 1.76 -21.44 10.31
N PHE A 69 0.73 -20.94 9.62
CA PHE A 69 0.62 -19.53 9.29
C PHE A 69 0.54 -18.67 10.57
N ALA A 70 -0.36 -19.01 11.50
CA ALA A 70 -0.55 -18.26 12.74
C ALA A 70 0.73 -18.22 13.58
N LEU A 71 1.44 -19.34 13.69
CA LEU A 71 2.70 -19.42 14.43
C LEU A 71 3.80 -18.60 13.77
N LEU A 72 4.05 -18.76 12.47
CA LEU A 72 5.09 -18.01 11.77
C LEU A 72 4.77 -16.51 11.75
N ALA A 73 3.54 -16.14 11.38
CA ALA A 73 3.13 -14.76 11.34
C ALA A 73 3.19 -14.12 12.73
N GLY A 74 2.55 -14.76 13.70
CA GLY A 74 2.46 -14.28 15.07
C GLY A 74 3.82 -14.15 15.74
N VAL A 75 4.62 -15.22 15.75
CA VAL A 75 5.92 -15.24 16.43
C VAL A 75 6.90 -14.27 15.76
N THR A 76 7.05 -14.32 14.43
CA THR A 76 8.01 -13.44 13.73
C THR A 76 7.62 -11.97 13.88
N TYR A 77 6.34 -11.63 13.72
CA TYR A 77 5.88 -10.25 13.89
C TYR A 77 6.02 -9.78 15.33
N PHE A 78 5.61 -10.58 16.31
CA PHE A 78 5.68 -10.22 17.72
C PHE A 78 7.13 -9.97 18.15
N LEU A 79 8.04 -10.90 17.83
CA LEU A 79 9.45 -10.78 18.20
C LEU A 79 10.11 -9.59 17.50
N GLY A 80 9.86 -9.42 16.20
CA GLY A 80 10.34 -8.26 15.44
C GLY A 80 9.81 -6.94 16.00
N ARG A 81 8.54 -6.90 16.42
CA ARG A 81 7.94 -5.71 17.03
C ARG A 81 8.54 -5.40 18.40
N MET A 82 8.83 -6.42 19.20
CA MET A 82 9.48 -6.27 20.50
C MET A 82 10.87 -5.63 20.34
N VAL A 83 11.66 -6.12 19.37
CA VAL A 83 12.98 -5.57 19.02
C VAL A 83 12.86 -4.13 18.51
N ALA A 84 11.93 -3.85 17.59
CA ALA A 84 11.70 -2.50 17.07
C ALA A 84 11.33 -1.47 18.16
N ASN A 85 10.54 -1.89 19.15
CA ASN A 85 10.17 -1.06 20.28
C ASN A 85 11.36 -0.81 21.21
N ALA A 86 12.14 -1.85 21.53
CA ALA A 86 13.31 -1.75 22.38
C ALA A 86 14.38 -0.83 21.77
N ILE A 87 14.71 -1.02 20.49
CA ILE A 87 15.72 -0.21 19.80
C ILE A 87 15.24 1.23 19.69
N GLY A 88 14.03 1.48 19.19
CA GLY A 88 13.59 2.87 19.04
C GLY A 88 13.37 3.58 20.37
N ALA A 89 13.04 2.87 21.46
CA ALA A 89 13.01 3.49 22.79
C ALA A 89 14.38 4.07 23.18
N ARG A 90 15.46 3.32 22.91
CA ARG A 90 16.85 3.80 23.14
C ARG A 90 17.20 4.98 22.25
N VAL A 91 16.78 4.98 20.99
CA VAL A 91 17.01 6.11 20.07
C VAL A 91 16.28 7.37 20.57
N ARG A 92 15.02 7.24 20.98
CA ARG A 92 14.22 8.37 21.48
C ARG A 92 14.72 8.95 22.80
N SER A 93 15.44 8.18 23.61
CA SER A 93 16.09 8.65 24.85
C SER A 93 17.48 9.25 24.63
N SER A 94 18.00 9.23 23.40
CA SER A 94 19.32 9.78 23.06
C SER A 94 19.25 11.23 22.59
N ALA A 95 20.41 11.86 22.35
CA ALA A 95 20.51 13.20 21.78
C ALA A 95 19.82 13.34 20.40
N VAL A 96 19.67 12.24 19.65
CA VAL A 96 19.01 12.21 18.32
C VAL A 96 17.48 12.06 18.45
N GLY A 97 16.96 11.88 19.66
CA GLY A 97 15.54 11.64 19.92
C GLY A 97 14.57 12.66 19.28
N PRO A 98 14.84 13.98 19.33
CA PRO A 98 13.99 14.97 18.68
C PRO A 98 13.92 14.79 17.15
N ILE A 99 15.05 14.47 16.51
CA ILE A 99 15.13 14.22 15.06
C ILE A 99 14.34 12.95 14.71
N ASP A 100 14.50 11.88 15.48
CA ASP A 100 13.75 10.63 15.30
C ASP A 100 12.23 10.84 15.39
N ARG A 101 11.76 11.69 16.31
CA ARG A 101 10.33 12.04 16.44
C ARG A 101 9.82 12.91 15.29
N ALA A 102 10.63 13.86 14.82
CA ALA A 102 10.27 14.71 13.67
C ALA A 102 10.18 13.89 12.37
N LEU A 103 11.14 13.00 12.12
CA LEU A 103 11.06 12.05 11.01
C LEU A 103 9.89 11.09 11.20
N GLY A 104 9.61 10.69 12.44
CA GLY A 104 8.47 9.85 12.80
C GLY A 104 7.14 10.52 12.44
N PHE A 105 6.99 11.82 12.65
CA PHE A 105 5.82 12.59 12.20
C PHE A 105 5.62 12.49 10.69
N GLY A 106 6.66 12.79 9.90
CA GLY A 106 6.59 12.75 8.44
C GLY A 106 6.29 11.35 7.91
N PHE A 107 6.97 10.34 8.45
CA PHE A 107 6.69 8.95 8.12
C PHE A 107 5.27 8.52 8.52
N GLY A 108 4.80 8.98 9.68
CA GLY A 108 3.45 8.81 10.19
C GLY A 108 2.38 9.39 9.26
N ALA A 109 2.58 10.63 8.82
CA ALA A 109 1.70 11.27 7.85
C ALA A 109 1.67 10.52 6.51
N LEU A 110 2.84 10.13 6.00
CA LEU A 110 2.97 9.38 4.75
C LEU A 110 2.22 8.05 4.80
N LYS A 111 2.42 7.23 5.83
CA LYS A 111 1.67 5.97 5.96
C LYS A 111 0.17 6.21 6.16
N GLY A 112 -0.21 7.25 6.91
CA GLY A 112 -1.61 7.61 7.10
C GLY A 112 -2.28 7.95 5.78
N LEU A 113 -1.56 8.65 4.90
CA LEU A 113 -2.03 8.99 3.55
C LEU A 113 -2.15 7.76 2.66
N ILE A 114 -1.14 6.87 2.69
CA ILE A 114 -1.17 5.61 1.93
C ILE A 114 -2.35 4.74 2.39
N LEU A 115 -2.53 4.55 3.71
CA LEU A 115 -3.63 3.76 4.27
C LEU A 115 -4.99 4.38 3.96
N SER A 116 -5.11 5.70 4.03
CA SER A 116 -6.35 6.40 3.67
C SER A 116 -6.67 6.22 2.19
N SER A 117 -5.67 6.31 1.32
CA SER A 117 -5.82 6.07 -0.12
C SER A 117 -6.26 4.63 -0.42
N LEU A 118 -5.63 3.65 0.23
CA LEU A 118 -6.01 2.24 0.11
C LEU A 118 -7.45 1.98 0.59
N ALA A 119 -7.85 2.58 1.72
CA ALA A 119 -9.21 2.47 2.24
C ALA A 119 -10.23 3.10 1.28
N PHE A 120 -9.93 4.28 0.73
CA PHE A 120 -10.78 4.92 -0.27
C PHE A 120 -10.91 4.07 -1.54
N LEU A 121 -9.80 3.51 -2.05
CA LEU A 121 -9.82 2.60 -3.19
C LEU A 121 -10.68 1.37 -2.92
N LEU A 122 -10.58 0.79 -1.72
CA LEU A 122 -11.40 -0.34 -1.32
C LEU A 122 -12.89 0.03 -1.26
N VAL A 123 -13.23 1.20 -0.72
CA VAL A 123 -14.63 1.69 -0.70
C VAL A 123 -15.16 1.87 -2.13
N VAL A 124 -14.41 2.53 -3.01
CA VAL A 124 -14.81 2.72 -4.41
C VAL A 124 -14.96 1.38 -5.12
N LEU A 125 -14.02 0.46 -4.93
CA LEU A 125 -14.09 -0.88 -5.52
C LEU A 125 -15.34 -1.63 -5.07
N VAL A 126 -15.66 -1.60 -3.77
CA VAL A 126 -16.86 -2.26 -3.21
C VAL A 126 -18.14 -1.63 -3.77
N LEU A 127 -18.21 -0.29 -3.83
CA LEU A 127 -19.36 0.42 -4.39
C LEU A 127 -19.54 0.13 -5.89
N ASP A 128 -18.46 0.14 -6.67
CA ASP A 128 -18.49 -0.17 -8.10
C ASP A 128 -18.89 -1.66 -8.33
N THR A 129 -18.50 -2.57 -7.43
CA THR A 129 -18.82 -4.02 -7.51
C THR A 129 -20.27 -4.31 -7.16
N ILE A 130 -20.81 -3.66 -6.12
CA ILE A 130 -22.19 -3.90 -5.65
C ILE A 130 -23.21 -3.08 -6.46
N GLY A 131 -22.84 -1.87 -6.89
CA GLY A 131 -23.73 -0.89 -7.52
C GLY A 131 -23.85 -0.94 -9.05
N GLY A 132 -23.28 -1.95 -9.72
CA GLY A 132 -23.45 -2.15 -11.17
C GLY A 132 -22.59 -1.26 -12.07
N GLY A 133 -21.45 -0.77 -11.59
CA GLY A 133 -20.48 -0.01 -12.38
C GLY A 133 -20.57 1.53 -12.29
N ARG A 134 -19.68 2.20 -13.02
CA ARG A 134 -19.31 3.64 -12.92
C ARG A 134 -20.47 4.65 -13.03
N THR A 135 -21.66 4.24 -13.44
CA THR A 135 -22.81 5.11 -13.76
C THR A 135 -23.65 5.52 -12.55
N HIS A 136 -23.49 4.89 -11.39
CA HIS A 136 -24.22 5.22 -10.14
C HIS A 136 -23.28 5.71 -9.02
N ARG A 137 -22.33 6.59 -9.34
CA ARG A 137 -21.44 7.18 -8.31
C ARG A 137 -22.17 8.28 -7.53
N PRO A 138 -22.35 8.16 -6.21
CA PRO A 138 -23.13 9.10 -5.42
C PRO A 138 -22.42 10.47 -5.31
N ALA A 139 -23.21 11.56 -5.20
CA ALA A 139 -22.75 12.96 -5.34
C ALA A 139 -21.64 13.39 -4.36
N TRP A 140 -21.49 12.71 -3.23
CA TRP A 140 -20.41 12.93 -2.27
C TRP A 140 -19.05 12.40 -2.75
N LEU A 141 -19.00 11.58 -3.81
CA LEU A 141 -17.78 11.00 -4.39
C LEU A 141 -17.27 11.82 -5.60
N THR A 142 -18.19 12.36 -6.40
CA THR A 142 -17.88 13.18 -7.60
C THR A 142 -17.56 14.65 -7.26
N GLY A 143 -17.96 15.13 -6.08
CA GLY A 143 -17.63 16.47 -5.59
C GLY A 143 -16.19 16.65 -5.09
N ALA A 144 -15.42 15.56 -4.96
CA ALA A 144 -14.05 15.62 -4.45
C ALA A 144 -13.07 16.11 -5.53
N ARG A 145 -12.20 17.09 -5.22
CA ARG A 145 -11.16 17.56 -6.16
C ARG A 145 -10.25 16.44 -6.67
N THR A 146 -10.02 15.43 -5.82
CA THR A 146 -9.23 14.23 -6.14
C THR A 146 -9.87 13.39 -7.26
N TYR A 147 -11.18 13.47 -7.45
CA TYR A 147 -11.88 12.76 -8.52
C TYR A 147 -11.39 13.16 -9.90
N GLN A 148 -11.11 14.46 -10.14
CA GLN A 148 -10.63 14.92 -11.44
C GLN A 148 -9.21 14.43 -11.75
N LEU A 149 -8.34 14.40 -10.74
CA LEU A 149 -6.97 13.90 -10.89
C LEU A 149 -6.95 12.38 -11.18
N LEU A 150 -7.83 11.63 -10.50
CA LEU A 150 -8.00 10.19 -10.71
C LEU A 150 -8.69 9.87 -12.05
N ASN A 151 -9.65 10.70 -12.49
CA ASN A 151 -10.31 10.53 -13.77
C ASN A 151 -9.34 10.76 -14.94
N ALA A 152 -8.54 11.83 -14.88
CA ALA A 152 -7.55 12.17 -15.90
C ALA A 152 -6.49 11.06 -16.08
N THR A 153 -6.01 10.50 -14.97
CA THR A 153 -5.06 9.37 -15.01
C THR A 153 -5.71 8.09 -15.51
N SER A 154 -6.96 7.81 -15.15
CA SER A 154 -7.68 6.62 -15.64
C SER A 154 -8.01 6.68 -17.13
N ALA A 155 -8.27 7.87 -17.68
CA ALA A 155 -8.49 8.06 -19.10
C ALA A 155 -7.23 7.77 -19.93
N GLY A 156 -6.05 8.19 -19.45
CA GLY A 156 -4.78 7.89 -20.11
C GLY A 156 -4.43 6.40 -20.11
N ILE A 157 -4.72 5.69 -19.02
CA ILE A 157 -4.50 4.23 -18.94
C ILE A 157 -5.48 3.49 -19.86
N ALA A 158 -6.75 3.91 -19.90
CA ALA A 158 -7.75 3.33 -20.79
C ALA A 158 -7.34 3.49 -22.26
N ASP A 159 -6.91 4.69 -22.66
CA ASP A 159 -6.42 4.97 -24.02
C ASP A 159 -5.20 4.11 -24.38
N PHE A 160 -4.23 3.98 -23.47
CA PHE A 160 -3.07 3.11 -23.68
C PHE A 160 -3.45 1.62 -23.87
N VAL A 161 -4.35 1.10 -23.03
CA VAL A 161 -4.82 -0.29 -23.12
C VAL A 161 -5.59 -0.53 -24.42
N ASP A 162 -6.38 0.45 -24.84
CA ASP A 162 -7.20 0.37 -26.05
C ASP A 162 -6.34 0.41 -27.31
N ARG A 163 -5.31 1.27 -27.38
CA ARG A 163 -4.31 1.26 -28.45
C ARG A 163 -3.57 -0.07 -28.56
N ARG A 164 -3.22 -0.68 -27.41
CA ARG A 164 -2.59 -2.01 -27.39
C ARG A 164 -3.54 -3.10 -27.93
N ARG A 165 -4.84 -3.03 -27.60
CA ARG A 165 -5.85 -3.96 -28.12
C ARG A 165 -6.07 -3.81 -29.63
N ARG A 166 -5.96 -2.59 -30.16
CA ARG A 166 -6.05 -2.29 -31.60
C ARG A 166 -4.76 -2.54 -32.38
N GLY A 167 -3.66 -2.89 -31.71
CA GLY A 167 -2.36 -3.11 -32.36
C GLY A 167 -1.72 -1.82 -32.88
N GLU A 168 -2.12 -0.65 -32.37
CA GLU A 168 -1.60 0.65 -32.79
C GLU A 168 -0.23 0.92 -32.13
N PRO A 169 0.74 1.53 -32.87
CA PRO A 169 2.04 1.86 -32.32
C PRO A 169 1.93 2.85 -31.15
N VAL A 170 2.57 2.51 -30.03
CA VAL A 170 2.50 3.26 -28.75
C VAL A 170 3.25 4.60 -28.82
N PHE A 171 4.30 4.66 -29.63
CA PHE A 171 5.05 5.87 -29.94
C PHE A 171 5.07 6.01 -31.46
N GLY A 172 4.94 7.25 -31.95
CA GLY A 172 4.83 7.54 -33.39
C GLY A 172 5.86 6.74 -34.19
N THR A 173 5.39 6.09 -35.25
CA THR A 173 6.28 5.42 -36.20
C THR A 173 7.19 6.49 -36.77
N TYR A 174 8.49 6.42 -36.44
CA TYR A 174 9.50 7.11 -37.23
C TYR A 174 9.38 6.53 -38.64
N VAL A 175 8.73 7.28 -39.53
CA VAL A 175 8.81 7.05 -40.96
C VAL A 175 10.11 7.75 -41.36
N PRO A 176 11.20 7.02 -41.67
CA PRO A 176 12.36 7.67 -42.24
C PRO A 176 11.87 8.33 -43.53
N SER A 177 12.13 9.62 -43.72
CA SER A 177 11.95 10.26 -45.02
C SER A 177 12.81 9.48 -46.02
N GLY A 178 12.18 8.67 -46.87
CA GLY A 178 12.87 7.91 -47.89
C GLY A 178 13.69 8.88 -48.74
N ASN A 179 14.98 8.57 -48.90
CA ASN A 179 15.88 9.27 -49.80
C ASN A 179 15.23 9.36 -51.19
N ALA A 180 14.99 10.58 -51.65
CA ALA A 180 14.60 10.87 -53.02
C ALA A 180 15.86 10.85 -53.89
N ASP A 181 16.50 9.69 -53.99
CA ASP A 181 17.69 9.47 -54.80
C ASP A 181 17.38 8.37 -55.82
N ASP A 182 16.51 8.67 -56.79
CA ASP A 182 16.39 7.93 -58.05
C ASP A 182 15.84 8.87 -59.13
N GLY A 183 16.74 9.45 -59.93
CA GLY A 183 16.37 10.05 -61.23
C GLY A 183 17.14 11.28 -61.68
N ALA A 184 18.41 11.12 -62.04
CA ALA A 184 19.03 11.62 -63.29
C ALA A 184 20.53 11.25 -63.35
#